data_AF-A0A1Y3MQ38-F1
#
_entry.id   AF-A0A1Y3MQ38-F1
#
_cell.length_a   1.000
_cell.length_b   1.000
_cell.length_c   1.000
_cell.angle_alpha   90.00
_cell.angle_beta   90.00
_cell.angle_gamma   90.00
#
_symmetry.space_group_name_H-M   'P 1'
#
loop_
_entity.id
_entity.type
_entity.pdbx_description
1 polymer ?
#
loop_
_entity_poly.entity_id
_entity_poly.type
_entity_poly.pdbx_seq_one_letter_code
_entity_poly.pdbx_strand_id
1 'polypeptide(L)'
;MKFLNIILASIALISTASTSECNWNNNKYGKIDKEATIYGEKIWNFFVKKIGNENGAAALIGNLYAKSNLKPNNLEDFFERVLGVDDEQYTKNVDNGSYKNFVTDEAGYGLAQWIYHSKKDKLLKFAQNQGKSIGDVDMQLEFLWKEINENYKDVVRVLKDKNVSIKEASDIFVNKYEKPVSKSQNMLRNRSNYGNMFKDACGSQ
;
A
#
# COMPACT_ATOMS: atom_id res chain seq x y z
N MET A 1 7.97 -6.61 -65.15
CA MET A 1 8.14 -6.06 -63.78
C MET A 1 6.77 -5.91 -63.13
N LYS A 2 6.41 -6.81 -62.22
CA LYS A 2 5.28 -6.63 -61.27
C LYS A 2 5.75 -7.23 -59.95
N PHE A 3 6.11 -6.37 -59.01
CA PHE A 3 6.36 -6.76 -57.63
C PHE A 3 5.00 -6.84 -56.92
N LEU A 4 4.65 -8.02 -56.43
CA LEU A 4 3.54 -8.20 -55.49
C LEU A 4 4.10 -7.91 -54.09
N ASN A 5 3.65 -6.83 -53.46
CA ASN A 5 3.92 -6.54 -52.06
C ASN A 5 3.15 -7.53 -51.17
N ILE A 6 3.89 -8.34 -50.43
CA ILE A 6 3.35 -9.13 -49.32
C ILE A 6 3.35 -8.23 -48.08
N ILE A 7 2.16 -7.82 -47.64
CA ILE A 7 1.98 -7.14 -46.35
C ILE A 7 1.88 -8.24 -45.28
N LEU A 8 2.95 -8.40 -44.50
CA LEU A 8 2.93 -9.15 -43.25
C LEU A 8 2.26 -8.28 -42.18
N ALA A 9 1.00 -8.59 -41.86
CA ALA A 9 0.34 -8.02 -40.69
C ALA A 9 0.87 -8.73 -39.43
N SER A 10 1.74 -8.05 -38.69
CA SER A 10 2.17 -8.49 -37.37
C SER A 10 0.99 -8.41 -36.40
N ILE A 11 0.42 -9.56 -36.04
CA ILE A 11 -0.54 -9.67 -34.94
C ILE A 11 0.24 -9.49 -33.65
N ALA A 12 0.15 -8.29 -33.05
CA ALA A 12 0.53 -8.11 -31.67
C ALA A 12 -0.49 -8.88 -30.80
N LEU A 13 -0.07 -10.00 -30.23
CA LEU A 13 -0.80 -10.63 -29.12
C LEU A 13 -0.80 -9.64 -27.96
N ILE A 14 -1.89 -8.90 -27.82
CA ILE A 14 -2.22 -8.22 -26.56
C ILE A 14 -2.54 -9.35 -25.60
N SER A 15 -1.56 -9.74 -24.79
CA SER A 15 -1.81 -10.47 -23.56
C SER A 15 -2.66 -9.56 -22.68
N THR A 16 -3.98 -9.73 -22.75
CA THR A 16 -4.87 -9.27 -21.68
C THR A 16 -4.53 -10.14 -20.48
N ALA A 17 -3.59 -9.67 -19.65
CA ALA A 17 -3.43 -10.22 -18.31
C ALA A 17 -4.79 -10.07 -17.64
N SER A 18 -5.52 -11.19 -17.53
CA SER A 18 -6.74 -11.28 -16.75
C SER A 18 -6.38 -10.92 -15.31
N THR A 19 -6.54 -9.66 -14.93
CA THR A 19 -6.61 -9.29 -13.52
C THR A 19 -7.93 -9.86 -13.03
N SER A 20 -7.90 -11.07 -12.47
CA SER A 20 -9.06 -11.59 -11.75
C SER A 20 -9.49 -10.54 -10.73
N GLU A 21 -10.72 -10.05 -10.85
CA GLU A 21 -11.29 -9.12 -9.88
C GLU A 21 -11.27 -9.79 -8.49
N CYS A 22 -10.91 -9.03 -7.46
CA CYS A 22 -10.91 -9.55 -6.09
C CYS A 22 -12.32 -9.97 -5.67
N ASN A 23 -12.47 -11.19 -5.13
CA ASN A 23 -13.71 -11.63 -4.51
C ASN A 23 -13.77 -11.21 -3.04
N TRP A 24 -14.29 -10.01 -2.78
CA TRP A 24 -14.43 -9.46 -1.42
C TRP A 24 -15.43 -10.20 -0.52
N ASN A 25 -16.21 -11.14 -1.07
CA ASN A 25 -17.09 -11.98 -0.28
C ASN A 25 -16.36 -13.18 0.35
N ASN A 26 -15.13 -13.48 -0.09
CA ASN A 26 -14.29 -14.50 0.52
C ASN A 26 -13.95 -14.10 1.96
N ASN A 27 -14.27 -14.98 2.90
CA ASN A 27 -14.17 -14.69 4.33
C ASN A 27 -13.53 -15.82 5.14
N LYS A 28 -12.80 -16.73 4.48
CA LYS A 28 -12.18 -17.91 5.11
C LYS A 28 -11.29 -17.53 6.30
N TYR A 29 -10.62 -16.37 6.21
CA TYR A 29 -9.73 -15.85 7.23
C TYR A 29 -10.29 -14.63 7.98
N GLY A 30 -11.53 -14.23 7.69
CA GLY A 30 -12.15 -13.01 8.20
C GLY A 30 -12.70 -12.13 7.09
N LYS A 31 -13.58 -11.19 7.46
CA LYS A 31 -14.20 -10.23 6.54
C LYS A 31 -13.33 -8.98 6.42
N ILE A 32 -13.08 -8.54 5.19
CA ILE A 32 -12.42 -7.25 4.90
C ILE A 32 -13.46 -6.13 5.02
N ASP A 33 -13.07 -5.02 5.66
CA ASP A 33 -13.95 -3.85 5.79
C ASP A 33 -14.32 -3.27 4.42
N LYS A 34 -15.55 -2.78 4.30
CA LYS A 34 -16.07 -2.30 3.02
C LYS A 34 -15.29 -1.08 2.52
N GLU A 35 -14.81 -0.24 3.43
CA GLU A 35 -14.03 0.94 3.13
C GLU A 35 -12.66 0.57 2.53
N ALA A 36 -12.06 -0.53 2.99
CA ALA A 36 -10.79 -1.01 2.46
C ALA A 36 -10.90 -1.52 1.01
N THR A 37 -12.08 -1.95 0.56
CA THR A 37 -12.25 -2.46 -0.80
C THR A 37 -12.19 -1.36 -1.86
N ILE A 38 -12.38 -0.09 -1.48
CA ILE A 38 -12.29 1.08 -2.38
C ILE A 38 -10.92 1.14 -3.07
N TYR A 39 -9.84 0.92 -2.31
CA TYR A 39 -8.47 0.92 -2.82
C TYR A 39 -7.80 -0.46 -2.78
N GLY A 40 -8.41 -1.45 -2.14
CA GLY A 40 -7.81 -2.75 -1.87
C GLY A 40 -7.26 -3.46 -3.10
N GLU A 41 -8.04 -3.54 -4.19
CA GLU A 41 -7.60 -4.21 -5.41
C GLU A 41 -6.46 -3.47 -6.10
N LYS A 42 -6.52 -2.13 -6.14
CA LYS A 42 -5.44 -1.30 -6.69
C LYS A 42 -4.13 -1.52 -5.92
N ILE A 43 -4.21 -1.49 -4.59
CA ILE A 43 -3.07 -1.68 -3.69
C ILE A 43 -2.49 -3.09 -3.85
N TRP A 44 -3.37 -4.11 -3.93
CA TRP A 44 -2.98 -5.49 -4.18
C TRP A 44 -2.20 -5.62 -5.50
N ASN A 45 -2.81 -5.17 -6.60
CA ASN A 45 -2.23 -5.26 -7.95
C ASN A 45 -0.88 -4.52 -8.04
N PHE A 46 -0.78 -3.36 -7.38
CA PHE A 46 0.47 -2.62 -7.28
C PHE A 46 1.57 -3.47 -6.63
N PHE A 47 1.32 -4.06 -5.46
CA PHE A 47 2.35 -4.83 -4.76
C PHE A 47 2.66 -6.15 -5.45
N VAL A 48 1.68 -6.85 -6.02
CA VAL A 48 1.94 -8.04 -6.85
C VAL A 48 2.87 -7.69 -8.00
N LYS A 49 2.65 -6.56 -8.69
CA LYS A 49 3.52 -6.10 -9.78
C LYS A 49 4.93 -5.75 -9.31
N LYS A 50 5.09 -5.01 -8.20
CA LYS A 50 6.41 -4.57 -7.71
C LYS A 50 7.23 -5.70 -7.09
N ILE A 51 6.56 -6.64 -6.42
CA ILE A 51 7.18 -7.74 -5.68
C ILE A 51 7.36 -8.99 -6.56
N GLY A 52 6.38 -9.30 -7.41
CA GLY A 52 6.37 -10.54 -8.21
C GLY A 52 6.08 -11.80 -7.38
N ASN A 53 5.58 -11.64 -6.16
CA ASN A 53 5.20 -12.72 -5.25
C ASN A 53 3.96 -12.31 -4.46
N GLU A 54 2.88 -13.05 -4.62
CA GLU A 54 1.60 -12.78 -3.95
C GLU A 54 1.68 -12.93 -2.42
N ASN A 55 2.54 -13.79 -1.87
CA ASN A 55 2.68 -13.89 -0.41
C ASN A 55 3.33 -12.62 0.18
N GLY A 56 4.34 -12.10 -0.50
CA GLY A 56 4.94 -10.81 -0.15
C GLY A 56 3.97 -9.65 -0.31
N ALA A 57 3.19 -9.63 -1.39
CA ALA A 57 2.15 -8.61 -1.62
C ALA A 57 1.06 -8.65 -0.54
N ALA A 58 0.55 -9.85 -0.22
CA ALA A 58 -0.42 -10.10 0.84
C ALA A 58 0.05 -9.61 2.21
N ALA A 59 1.30 -9.92 2.57
CA ALA A 59 1.89 -9.42 3.80
C ALA A 59 1.90 -7.89 3.87
N LEU A 60 2.28 -7.22 2.78
CA LEU A 60 2.40 -5.76 2.77
C LEU A 60 1.04 -5.08 2.86
N ILE A 61 0.06 -5.46 2.02
CA ILE A 61 -1.31 -4.90 2.07
C ILE A 61 -1.99 -5.20 3.41
N GLY A 62 -1.80 -6.40 3.98
CA GLY A 62 -2.38 -6.76 5.28
C GLY A 62 -1.84 -5.89 6.42
N ASN A 63 -0.57 -5.48 6.35
CA ASN A 63 -0.01 -4.53 7.30
C ASN A 63 -0.56 -3.12 7.11
N LEU A 64 -0.70 -2.62 5.88
CA LEU A 64 -1.32 -1.31 5.62
C LEU A 64 -2.78 -1.26 6.07
N TYR A 65 -3.53 -2.34 5.84
CA TYR A 65 -4.91 -2.46 6.28
C TYR A 65 -5.04 -2.24 7.79
N ALA A 66 -4.16 -2.86 8.57
CA ALA A 66 -4.14 -2.66 10.02
C ALA A 66 -3.50 -1.34 10.48
N LYS A 67 -3.11 -0.44 9.57
CA LYS A 67 -2.64 0.92 9.90
C LYS A 67 -3.70 1.97 9.58
N SER A 68 -4.36 1.84 8.45
CA SER A 68 -5.16 2.92 7.87
C SER A 68 -6.48 2.43 7.30
N ASN A 69 -6.82 1.16 7.45
CA ASN A 69 -7.92 0.53 6.72
C ASN A 69 -7.82 0.73 5.20
N LEU A 70 -6.59 0.83 4.68
CA LEU A 70 -6.26 1.17 3.29
C LEU A 70 -6.77 2.55 2.81
N LYS A 71 -7.07 3.45 3.74
CA LYS A 71 -7.50 4.82 3.45
C LYS A 71 -6.28 5.75 3.33
N PRO A 72 -5.95 6.27 2.14
CA PRO A 72 -4.75 7.07 1.92
C PRO A 72 -4.83 8.46 2.56
N ASN A 73 -6.02 8.98 2.86
CA ASN A 73 -6.22 10.25 3.54
C ASN A 73 -6.44 10.12 5.06
N ASN A 74 -6.19 8.94 5.65
CA ASN A 74 -6.43 8.72 7.08
C ASN A 74 -5.42 9.48 7.96
N LEU A 75 -5.91 10.46 8.70
CA LEU A 75 -5.32 11.05 9.89
C LEU A 75 -5.59 10.13 11.08
N GLU A 76 -4.58 9.92 11.92
CA GLU A 76 -4.75 9.11 13.13
C GLU A 76 -5.90 9.65 14.01
N ASP A 77 -6.86 8.80 14.38
CA ASP A 77 -8.11 9.18 15.08
C ASP A 77 -7.90 10.02 16.35
N PHE A 78 -6.79 9.81 17.05
CA PHE A 78 -6.44 10.64 18.21
C PHE A 78 -6.25 12.10 17.82
N PHE A 79 -5.60 12.34 16.68
CA PHE A 79 -5.31 13.67 16.16
C PHE A 79 -6.50 14.32 15.46
N GLU A 80 -7.47 13.58 14.93
CA GLU A 80 -8.75 14.19 14.50
C GLU A 80 -9.39 14.97 15.66
N ARG A 81 -9.39 14.38 16.86
CA ARG A 81 -9.93 15.01 18.07
C ARG A 81 -9.06 16.16 18.59
N VAL A 82 -7.74 16.01 18.57
CA VAL A 82 -6.81 17.05 19.03
C VAL A 82 -6.82 18.27 18.11
N LEU A 83 -6.91 18.05 16.79
CA LEU A 83 -6.85 19.11 15.79
C LEU A 83 -8.24 19.66 15.43
N GLY A 84 -9.32 18.95 15.78
CA GLY A 84 -10.69 19.35 15.50
C GLY A 84 -11.03 19.32 14.00
N VAL A 85 -10.39 18.42 13.25
CA VAL A 85 -10.58 18.25 11.80
C VAL A 85 -10.66 16.77 11.46
N ASP A 86 -11.46 16.42 10.46
CA ASP A 86 -11.50 15.07 9.92
C ASP A 86 -10.39 14.83 8.87
N ASP A 87 -10.24 13.56 8.48
CA ASP A 87 -9.36 13.08 7.40
C ASP A 87 -9.39 13.94 6.12
N GLU A 88 -10.59 14.31 5.64
CA GLU A 88 -10.78 15.02 4.38
C GLU A 88 -10.32 16.47 4.49
N GLN A 89 -10.79 17.16 5.52
CA GLN A 89 -10.47 18.56 5.76
C GLN A 89 -8.99 18.74 6.13
N TYR A 90 -8.42 17.82 6.91
CA TYR A 90 -6.97 17.81 7.18
C TYR A 90 -6.18 17.69 5.88
N THR A 91 -6.48 16.70 5.05
CA THR A 91 -5.79 16.48 3.76
C THR A 91 -5.91 17.70 2.84
N LYS A 92 -7.11 18.27 2.71
CA LYS A 92 -7.35 19.48 1.92
C LYS A 92 -6.53 20.66 2.41
N ASN A 93 -6.40 20.84 3.73
CA ASN A 93 -5.62 21.92 4.32
C ASN A 93 -4.11 21.73 4.13
N VAL A 94 -3.62 20.48 4.12
CA VAL A 94 -2.22 20.19 3.77
C VAL A 94 -1.97 20.49 2.30
N ASP A 95 -2.85 20.02 1.41
CA ASP A 95 -2.73 20.18 -0.04
C ASP A 95 -2.76 21.63 -0.49
N ASN A 96 -3.68 22.43 0.06
CA ASN A 96 -3.76 23.87 -0.25
C ASN A 96 -2.75 24.72 0.55
N GLY A 97 -1.99 24.08 1.44
CA GLY A 97 -0.96 24.72 2.24
C GLY A 97 -1.47 25.61 3.38
N SER A 98 -2.76 25.58 3.74
CA SER A 98 -3.28 26.29 4.91
C SER A 98 -2.81 25.66 6.23
N TYR A 99 -2.52 24.36 6.24
CA TYR A 99 -1.95 23.65 7.39
C TYR A 99 -0.44 23.47 7.25
N LYS A 100 0.34 24.25 8.01
CA LYS A 100 1.81 24.27 7.91
C LYS A 100 2.51 23.23 8.81
N ASN A 101 1.78 22.63 9.74
CA ASN A 101 2.36 21.78 10.77
C ASN A 101 2.42 20.30 10.38
N PHE A 102 2.07 19.92 9.15
CA PHE A 102 2.05 18.51 8.71
C PHE A 102 3.32 17.75 9.10
N VAL A 103 4.50 18.36 8.95
CA VAL A 103 5.78 17.70 9.27
C VAL A 103 6.01 17.51 10.77
N THR A 104 5.42 18.35 11.62
CA THR A 104 5.77 18.51 13.04
C THR A 104 4.61 18.26 14.00
N ASP A 105 3.42 17.93 13.52
CA ASP A 105 2.22 17.75 14.33
C ASP A 105 2.15 16.39 15.04
N GLU A 106 3.14 15.53 14.83
CA GLU A 106 3.25 14.18 15.42
C GLU A 106 2.11 13.23 15.02
N ALA A 107 1.22 13.61 14.10
CA ALA A 107 0.08 12.80 13.70
C ALA A 107 0.48 11.73 12.68
N GLY A 108 0.04 10.49 12.90
CA GLY A 108 0.07 9.46 11.86
C GLY A 108 -0.79 9.86 10.66
N TYR A 109 -0.27 9.68 9.44
CA TYR A 109 -1.01 9.99 8.22
C TYR A 109 -0.86 8.93 7.13
N GLY A 110 -1.94 8.67 6.40
CA GLY A 110 -1.99 7.89 5.16
C GLY A 110 -1.80 6.38 5.32
N LEU A 111 -1.56 5.71 4.19
CA LEU A 111 -1.57 4.24 4.08
C LEU A 111 -0.67 3.57 5.13
N ALA A 112 0.53 4.09 5.32
CA ALA A 112 1.55 3.53 6.22
C ALA A 112 1.62 4.23 7.58
N GLN A 113 0.71 5.18 7.87
CA GLN A 113 0.71 5.99 9.09
C GLN A 113 2.08 6.64 9.34
N TRP A 114 2.53 7.44 8.38
CA TRP A 114 3.80 8.17 8.48
C TRP A 114 3.72 9.20 9.61
N ILE A 115 4.46 8.94 10.69
CA ILE A 115 4.47 9.75 11.91
C ILE A 115 5.78 10.52 12.11
N TYR A 116 6.94 9.93 11.75
CA TYR A 116 8.23 10.58 11.95
C TYR A 116 8.40 11.80 11.04
N HIS A 117 8.86 12.92 11.60
CA HIS A 117 8.99 14.19 10.88
C HIS A 117 9.79 14.05 9.58
N SER A 118 10.89 13.29 9.60
CA SER A 118 11.72 13.07 8.41
C SER A 118 11.03 12.28 7.31
N LYS A 119 10.07 11.40 7.66
CA LYS A 119 9.25 10.69 6.67
C LYS A 119 8.11 11.57 6.16
N LYS A 120 7.45 12.33 7.04
CA LYS A 120 6.38 13.27 6.66
C LYS A 120 6.93 14.35 5.71
N ASP A 121 8.09 14.92 5.98
CA ASP A 121 8.75 15.89 5.09
C ASP A 121 9.02 15.29 3.69
N LYS A 122 9.53 14.05 3.64
CA LYS A 122 9.78 13.35 2.37
C LYS A 122 8.49 13.05 1.61
N LEU A 123 7.43 12.60 2.31
CA LEU A 123 6.12 12.35 1.71
C LEU A 123 5.53 13.62 1.11
N LEU A 124 5.51 14.72 1.87
CA LEU A 124 5.00 16.01 1.42
C LEU A 124 5.75 16.52 0.20
N LYS A 125 7.09 16.50 0.23
CA LYS A 125 7.92 16.89 -0.92
C LYS A 125 7.68 15.99 -2.14
N PHE A 126 7.51 14.69 -1.93
CA PHE A 126 7.24 13.76 -3.01
C PHE A 126 5.89 14.03 -3.68
N ALA A 127 4.85 14.31 -2.89
CA ALA A 127 3.53 14.70 -3.40
C ALA A 127 3.59 16.02 -4.20
N GLN A 128 4.24 17.03 -3.64
CA GLN A 128 4.44 18.34 -4.28
C GLN A 128 5.19 18.24 -5.60
N ASN A 129 6.28 17.46 -5.64
CA ASN A 129 7.06 17.24 -6.85
C ASN A 129 6.27 16.54 -7.97
N GLN A 130 5.24 15.77 -7.62
CA GLN A 130 4.34 15.15 -8.59
C GLN A 130 3.12 16.00 -8.94
N GLY A 131 2.91 17.13 -8.24
CA GLY A 131 1.67 17.93 -8.38
C GLY A 131 0.41 17.14 -7.98
N LYS A 132 0.54 16.25 -6.99
CA LYS A 132 -0.53 15.35 -6.53
C LYS A 132 -0.95 15.71 -5.10
N SER A 133 -2.21 15.40 -4.78
CA SER A 133 -2.68 15.43 -3.38
C SER A 133 -1.81 14.51 -2.54
N ILE A 134 -1.52 14.92 -1.30
CA ILE A 134 -0.82 14.08 -0.33
C ILE A 134 -1.64 12.83 0.04
N GLY A 135 -2.96 12.84 -0.17
CA GLY A 135 -3.88 11.71 -0.01
C GLY A 135 -4.09 10.86 -1.28
N ASP A 136 -3.35 11.11 -2.37
CA ASP A 136 -3.46 10.30 -3.60
C ASP A 136 -2.86 8.90 -3.38
N VAL A 137 -3.66 7.86 -3.64
CA VAL A 137 -3.27 6.46 -3.41
C VAL A 137 -2.10 6.01 -4.27
N ASP A 138 -2.05 6.40 -5.55
CA ASP A 138 -0.98 5.97 -6.45
C ASP A 138 0.34 6.65 -6.06
N MET A 139 0.28 7.93 -5.69
CA MET A 139 1.41 8.68 -5.16
C MET A 139 1.96 8.05 -3.89
N GLN A 140 1.10 7.74 -2.91
CA GLN A 140 1.53 7.11 -1.65
C GLN A 140 2.11 5.71 -1.85
N LEU A 141 1.57 4.92 -2.78
CA LEU A 141 2.10 3.60 -3.12
C LEU A 141 3.50 3.69 -3.74
N GLU A 142 3.71 4.61 -4.68
CA GLU A 142 5.04 4.84 -5.26
C GLU A 142 6.04 5.38 -4.22
N PHE A 143 5.61 6.27 -3.33
CA PHE A 143 6.44 6.76 -2.24
C PHE A 143 6.85 5.63 -1.29
N LEU A 144 5.87 4.86 -0.81
CA LEU A 144 6.09 3.72 0.09
C LEU A 144 7.03 2.69 -0.55
N TRP A 145 6.81 2.34 -1.81
CA TRP A 145 7.68 1.40 -2.52
C TRP A 145 9.09 1.97 -2.68
N LYS A 146 9.25 3.25 -3.04
CA LYS A 146 10.55 3.90 -3.12
C LYS A 146 11.29 3.83 -1.78
N GLU A 147 10.63 4.16 -0.67
CA GLU A 147 11.22 4.10 0.66
C GLU A 147 11.73 2.69 1.00
N ILE A 148 10.86 1.68 0.84
CA ILE A 148 11.18 0.28 1.14
C ILE A 148 12.31 -0.23 0.23
N ASN A 149 12.18 0.02 -1.08
CA ASN A 149 13.10 -0.51 -2.08
C ASN A 149 14.52 0.05 -1.94
N GLU A 150 14.66 1.32 -1.60
CA GLU A 150 15.96 1.99 -1.51
C GLU A 150 16.63 1.78 -0.15
N ASN A 151 15.85 1.78 0.95
CA ASN A 151 16.40 1.87 2.30
C ASN A 151 16.26 0.57 3.11
N TYR A 152 15.45 -0.40 2.66
CA TYR A 152 15.13 -1.61 3.40
C TYR A 152 15.33 -2.87 2.54
N LYS A 153 16.53 -3.00 1.95
CA LYS A 153 16.89 -4.10 1.02
C LYS A 153 16.61 -5.50 1.59
N ASP A 154 16.81 -5.70 2.90
CA ASP A 154 16.49 -6.98 3.55
C ASP A 154 14.98 -7.28 3.53
N VAL A 155 14.13 -6.28 3.72
CA VAL A 155 12.67 -6.42 3.63
C VAL A 155 12.30 -6.80 2.21
N VAL A 156 12.81 -6.07 1.22
CA VAL A 156 12.55 -6.36 -0.21
C VAL A 156 12.96 -7.78 -0.57
N ARG A 157 14.14 -8.22 -0.13
CA ARG A 157 14.63 -9.57 -0.38
C ARG A 157 13.64 -10.62 0.12
N VAL A 158 13.18 -10.49 1.36
CA VAL A 158 12.22 -11.43 1.95
C VAL A 158 10.86 -11.37 1.26
N LEU A 159 10.35 -10.17 0.96
CA LEU A 159 9.07 -10.01 0.23
C LEU A 159 9.11 -10.71 -1.14
N LYS A 160 10.24 -10.64 -1.83
CA LYS A 160 10.43 -11.23 -3.17
C LYS A 160 10.82 -12.71 -3.15
N ASP A 161 11.11 -13.30 -2.00
CA ASP A 161 11.46 -14.72 -1.90
C ASP A 161 10.23 -15.58 -2.23
N LYS A 162 10.36 -16.45 -3.23
CA LYS A 162 9.28 -17.31 -3.74
C LYS A 162 8.73 -18.28 -2.70
N ASN A 163 9.53 -18.62 -1.70
CA ASN A 163 9.17 -19.59 -0.66
C ASN A 163 8.71 -18.93 0.64
N VAL A 164 8.69 -17.59 0.69
CA VAL A 164 8.31 -16.87 1.92
C VAL A 164 6.86 -17.15 2.29
N SER A 165 6.62 -17.37 3.59
CA SER A 165 5.27 -17.40 4.13
C SER A 165 4.73 -15.97 4.32
N ILE A 166 3.40 -15.79 4.26
CA ILE A 166 2.77 -14.49 4.54
C ILE A 166 3.15 -13.99 5.94
N LYS A 167 3.27 -14.89 6.92
CA LYS A 167 3.69 -14.56 8.28
C LYS A 167 5.11 -13.99 8.32
N GLU A 168 6.07 -14.67 7.69
CA GLU A 168 7.47 -14.22 7.69
C GLU A 168 7.63 -12.88 6.95
N ALA A 169 6.98 -12.73 5.80
CA ALA A 169 6.94 -11.48 5.05
C ALA A 169 6.27 -10.33 5.84
N SER A 170 5.22 -10.62 6.61
CA SER A 170 4.56 -9.64 7.48
C SER A 170 5.47 -9.25 8.64
N ASP A 171 6.06 -10.24 9.32
CA ASP A 171 6.91 -10.01 10.49
C ASP A 171 8.15 -9.19 10.13
N ILE A 172 8.80 -9.43 8.98
CA ILE A 172 9.95 -8.62 8.58
C ILE A 172 9.55 -7.16 8.30
N PHE A 173 8.40 -6.93 7.68
CA PHE A 173 7.87 -5.60 7.40
C PHE A 173 7.61 -4.84 8.70
N VAL A 174 6.89 -5.45 9.65
CA VAL A 174 6.63 -4.87 10.97
C VAL A 174 7.94 -4.58 11.71
N ASN A 175 8.86 -5.54 11.76
CA ASN A 175 10.06 -5.43 12.59
C ASN A 175 11.12 -4.48 12.02
N LYS A 176 11.17 -4.29 10.70
CA LYS A 176 12.22 -3.49 10.06
C LYS A 176 11.72 -2.17 9.51
N TYR A 177 10.51 -2.11 8.95
CA TYR A 177 9.97 -0.89 8.35
C TYR A 177 9.12 -0.10 9.34
N GLU A 178 8.09 -0.71 9.92
CA GLU A 178 7.15 -0.01 10.82
C GLU A 178 7.76 0.30 12.19
N LYS A 179 8.44 -0.70 12.78
CA LYS A 179 9.03 -0.64 14.13
C LYS A 179 8.07 -0.08 15.21
N PRO A 180 6.86 -0.66 15.38
CA PRO A 180 5.95 -0.23 16.44
C PRO A 180 6.54 -0.50 17.82
N VAL A 181 6.06 0.26 18.82
CA VAL A 181 6.44 0.11 20.23
C VAL A 181 6.10 -1.30 20.74
N SER A 182 4.88 -1.78 20.46
CA SER A 182 4.46 -3.13 20.81
C SER A 182 4.67 -4.09 19.64
N LYS A 183 5.26 -5.25 19.92
CA LYS A 183 5.49 -6.36 18.98
C LYS A 183 4.98 -7.70 19.54
N SER A 184 3.81 -7.66 20.17
CA SER A 184 3.23 -8.87 20.78
C SER A 184 2.95 -9.95 19.73
N GLN A 185 3.04 -11.21 20.14
CA GLN A 185 2.73 -12.34 19.25
C GLN A 185 1.30 -12.28 18.71
N ASN A 186 0.36 -11.74 19.48
CA ASN A 186 -1.02 -11.54 19.03
C ASN A 186 -1.10 -10.50 17.91
N MET A 187 -0.39 -9.38 18.04
CA MET A 187 -0.35 -8.35 17.00
C MET A 187 0.25 -8.91 15.70
N LEU A 188 1.40 -9.59 15.77
CA LEU A 188 2.04 -10.19 14.60
C LEU A 188 1.15 -11.24 13.92
N ARG A 189 0.46 -12.07 14.71
CA ARG A 189 -0.52 -13.03 14.19
C ARG A 189 -1.65 -12.33 13.45
N ASN A 190 -2.24 -11.28 14.03
CA ASN A 190 -3.30 -10.51 13.38
C ASN A 190 -2.82 -9.88 12.07
N ARG A 191 -1.63 -9.27 12.05
CA ARG A 191 -1.02 -8.71 10.84
C ARG A 191 -0.88 -9.74 9.72
N SER A 192 -0.37 -10.93 10.06
CA SER A 192 -0.27 -12.02 9.09
C SER A 192 -1.63 -12.54 8.62
N ASN A 193 -2.65 -12.55 9.49
CA ASN A 193 -3.99 -12.98 9.13
C ASN A 193 -4.68 -12.01 8.17
N TYR A 194 -4.48 -10.70 8.33
CA TYR A 194 -4.96 -9.72 7.34
C TYR A 194 -4.35 -10.00 5.97
N GLY A 195 -3.07 -10.37 5.90
CA GLY A 195 -2.47 -10.83 4.64
C GLY A 195 -3.17 -12.05 4.06
N ASN A 196 -3.51 -13.06 4.88
CA ASN A 196 -4.29 -14.21 4.43
C ASN A 196 -5.67 -13.80 3.89
N MET A 197 -6.36 -12.83 4.51
CA MET A 197 -7.64 -12.32 4.02
C MET A 197 -7.52 -11.73 2.61
N PHE A 198 -6.52 -10.88 2.36
CA PHE A 198 -6.30 -10.33 1.02
C PHE A 198 -5.84 -11.38 0.01
N LYS A 199 -5.02 -12.35 0.43
CA LYS A 199 -4.63 -13.48 -0.42
C LYS A 199 -5.83 -14.35 -0.82
N ASP A 200 -6.75 -14.58 0.11
CA ASP A 200 -7.99 -15.34 -0.13
C ASP A 200 -8.94 -14.58 -1.06
N ALA A 201 -9.02 -13.25 -0.94
CA ALA A 201 -9.87 -12.41 -1.79
C ALA A 201 -9.30 -12.18 -3.20
N CYS A 202 -8.00 -11.92 -3.32
CA CYS A 202 -7.38 -11.39 -4.55
C CYS A 202 -6.29 -12.27 -5.15
N GLY A 203 -5.84 -13.31 -4.44
CA GLY A 203 -4.79 -14.19 -4.93
C GLY A 203 -5.25 -15.03 -6.11
N SER A 204 -4.27 -15.48 -6.91
CA SER A 204 -4.52 -16.47 -7.95
C SER A 204 -5.18 -17.71 -7.35
N GLN A 205 -6.34 -18.11 -7.89
CA GLN A 205 -7.10 -19.30 -7.47
C GLN A 205 -6.62 -20.57 -8.16
#